data_AF-A0A2E3R1M4-F1
#
_entry.id   AF-A0A2E3R1M4-F1
#
_cell.length_a   1.000
_cell.length_b   1.000
_cell.length_c   1.000
_cell.angle_alpha   90.00
_cell.angle_beta   90.00
_cell.angle_gamma   90.00
#
_symmetry.space_group_name_H-M   'P 1'
#
loop_
_entity.id
_entity.type
_entity.pdbx_description
1 polymer ?
#
loop_
_entity_poly.entity_id
_entity_poly.type
_entity_poly.pdbx_seq_one_letter_code
_entity_poly.pdbx_strand_id
1 'polypeptide(L)'
;MPTCPRCALVAIVLAVAAFTGCDSSNPGRDLNIVDGSYAVTSITFDPDGTAIDPVDVAAGLNLQVTRLDVFGGDANAILVTRFANESLSYRTDLAVEASNGRATFRGLTDDDTAELARILLPNQFSLNYTETGSRLTGTYARTVNLQAFDPVAYSGATAIPGTLSVTLTKL
;
A
#
# COMPACT_ATOMS: atom_id res chain seq x y z
N MET A 1 31.89 -54.63 38.90
CA MET A 1 30.65 -53.99 38.41
C MET A 1 30.61 -52.57 38.99
N PRO A 2 30.19 -51.56 38.21
CA PRO A 2 31.08 -50.71 37.42
C PRO A 2 31.28 -49.29 37.97
N THR A 3 32.39 -48.68 37.55
CA THR A 3 32.76 -47.26 37.62
C THR A 3 31.69 -46.35 37.00
N CYS A 4 31.32 -45.26 37.68
CA CYS A 4 30.52 -44.19 37.09
C CYS A 4 31.40 -42.95 36.82
N PRO A 5 31.29 -42.32 35.63
CA PRO A 5 32.28 -41.38 35.12
C PRO A 5 31.90 -39.92 35.41
N ARG A 6 32.94 -39.12 35.63
CA ARG A 6 33.21 -37.81 34.99
C ARG A 6 32.03 -36.87 34.68
N CYS A 7 32.20 -35.68 35.27
CA CYS A 7 32.18 -34.39 34.56
C CYS A 7 30.83 -33.93 34.01
N ALA A 8 30.10 -33.13 34.80
CA ALA A 8 29.30 -32.00 34.31
C ALA A 8 28.81 -31.17 35.51
N LEU A 9 29.74 -30.52 36.21
CA LEU A 9 29.41 -29.63 37.33
C LEU A 9 29.98 -28.23 37.05
N VAL A 10 29.69 -27.71 35.86
CA VAL A 10 29.90 -26.31 35.50
C VAL A 10 28.81 -25.94 34.50
N ALA A 11 28.25 -24.75 34.66
CA ALA A 11 27.18 -24.13 33.88
C ALA A 11 25.76 -24.51 34.33
N ILE A 12 25.24 -23.76 35.31
CA ILE A 12 23.97 -23.00 35.20
C ILE A 12 24.08 -21.90 36.28
N VAL A 13 24.82 -20.84 35.97
CA VAL A 13 24.68 -19.53 36.60
C VAL A 13 24.79 -18.54 35.45
N LEU A 14 23.84 -17.61 35.36
CA LEU A 14 23.68 -16.56 34.32
C LEU A 14 22.99 -16.97 33.01
N ALA A 15 21.66 -16.96 33.00
CA ALA A 15 20.87 -16.60 31.80
C ALA A 15 19.47 -16.07 32.15
N VAL A 16 19.28 -15.39 33.28
CA VAL A 16 18.02 -14.70 33.62
C VAL A 16 18.22 -13.20 33.47
N ALA A 17 18.42 -12.74 32.23
CA ALA A 17 18.50 -11.30 31.91
C ALA A 17 18.26 -10.96 30.42
N ALA A 18 17.48 -11.75 29.67
CA ALA A 18 17.29 -11.48 28.23
C ALA A 18 15.84 -11.64 27.70
N PHE A 19 14.82 -11.58 28.56
CA PHE A 19 13.41 -11.67 28.13
C PHE A 19 12.56 -10.44 28.48
N THR A 20 13.13 -9.24 28.43
CA THR A 20 12.35 -7.98 28.53
C THR A 20 12.53 -7.07 27.30
N GLY A 21 12.92 -7.63 26.15
CA GLY A 21 13.31 -6.84 24.98
C GLY A 21 12.81 -7.32 23.61
N CYS A 22 11.84 -8.25 23.54
CA CYS A 22 11.28 -8.72 22.27
C CYS A 22 9.75 -8.74 22.32
N ASP A 23 9.08 -7.61 22.11
CA ASP A 23 7.77 -7.59 21.41
C ASP A 23 7.34 -6.18 20.94
N SER A 24 8.24 -5.39 20.34
CA SER A 24 7.87 -4.10 19.73
C SER A 24 7.83 -4.13 18.20
N SER A 25 7.95 -5.31 17.59
CA SER A 25 8.02 -5.44 16.13
C SER A 25 7.51 -6.81 15.66
N ASN A 26 6.30 -7.20 16.06
CA ASN A 26 5.61 -8.27 15.36
C ASN A 26 4.96 -7.67 14.08
N PRO A 27 5.53 -7.90 12.87
CA PRO A 27 4.99 -7.31 11.64
C PRO A 27 3.54 -7.73 11.37
N GLY A 28 3.08 -8.86 11.92
CA GLY A 28 1.68 -9.28 11.83
C GLY A 28 0.71 -8.43 12.64
N ARG A 29 1.17 -7.75 13.71
CA ARG A 29 0.31 -6.89 14.54
C ARG A 29 -0.14 -5.64 13.79
N ASP A 30 0.76 -5.07 12.99
CA ASP A 30 0.49 -3.83 12.26
C ASP A 30 -0.41 -4.06 11.04
N LEU A 31 -0.42 -5.28 10.50
CA LEU A 31 -1.38 -5.67 9.45
C LEU A 31 -2.82 -5.60 9.95
N ASN A 32 -3.08 -6.00 11.20
CA ASN A 32 -4.42 -5.88 11.81
C ASN A 32 -4.86 -4.42 12.01
N ILE A 33 -3.92 -3.49 12.15
CA ILE A 33 -4.24 -2.06 12.30
C ILE A 33 -4.79 -1.50 10.99
N VAL A 34 -4.20 -1.91 9.87
CA VAL A 34 -4.56 -1.43 8.53
C VAL A 34 -5.66 -2.27 7.85
N ASP A 35 -6.11 -3.35 8.50
CA ASP A 35 -7.19 -4.23 8.04
C ASP A 35 -8.51 -3.50 7.82
N GLY A 36 -9.26 -3.86 6.77
CA GLY A 36 -10.60 -3.35 6.48
C GLY A 36 -10.76 -2.73 5.09
N SER A 37 -11.95 -2.19 4.84
CA SER A 37 -12.33 -1.58 3.57
C SER A 37 -12.15 -0.08 3.59
N TYR A 38 -11.58 0.48 2.52
CA TYR A 38 -11.31 1.89 2.37
C TYR A 38 -11.89 2.44 1.07
N ALA A 39 -12.67 3.51 1.16
CA ALA A 39 -13.11 4.27 0.00
C ALA A 39 -12.01 5.21 -0.48
N VAL A 40 -11.87 5.32 -1.81
CA VAL A 40 -11.03 6.36 -2.42
C VAL A 40 -11.64 7.73 -2.15
N THR A 41 -10.88 8.59 -1.47
CA THR A 41 -11.30 9.97 -1.18
C THR A 41 -10.62 10.95 -2.13
N SER A 42 -9.33 10.75 -2.41
CA SER A 42 -8.61 11.52 -3.44
C SER A 42 -7.47 10.72 -4.04
N ILE A 43 -7.24 10.94 -5.34
CA ILE A 43 -6.03 10.57 -6.05
C ILE A 43 -5.74 11.76 -6.96
N THR A 44 -4.66 12.49 -6.68
CA THR A 44 -4.33 13.73 -7.40
C THR A 44 -2.88 13.67 -7.83
N PHE A 45 -2.62 14.02 -9.08
CA PHE A 45 -1.27 14.17 -9.60
C PHE A 45 -0.99 15.63 -9.89
N ASP A 46 0.06 16.18 -9.27
CA ASP A 46 0.53 17.56 -9.44
C ASP A 46 1.80 17.56 -10.31
N PRO A 47 1.73 18.00 -11.59
CA PRO A 47 2.88 18.03 -12.50
C PRO A 47 3.97 19.03 -12.08
N ASP A 48 5.23 18.61 -12.10
CA ASP A 48 6.36 19.48 -11.73
C ASP A 48 6.69 20.47 -12.86
N GLY A 49 6.57 21.78 -12.61
CA GLY A 49 7.12 22.83 -13.47
C GLY A 49 6.56 22.86 -14.90
N THR A 50 5.40 22.23 -15.14
CA THR A 50 4.71 22.25 -16.44
C THR A 50 3.51 23.21 -16.41
N ALA A 51 3.00 23.58 -17.59
CA ALA A 51 1.75 24.36 -17.72
C ALA A 51 0.47 23.49 -17.61
N ILE A 52 0.61 22.24 -17.15
CA ILE A 52 -0.51 21.31 -16.98
C ILE A 52 -1.07 21.49 -15.58
N ASP A 53 -2.37 21.75 -15.47
CA ASP A 53 -3.05 21.84 -14.17
C ASP A 53 -3.01 20.49 -13.42
N PRO A 54 -3.10 20.50 -12.08
CA PRO A 54 -3.21 19.28 -11.29
C PRO A 54 -4.35 18.37 -11.80
N VAL A 55 -4.04 17.09 -11.93
CA VAL A 55 -4.96 16.07 -12.46
C VAL A 55 -5.68 15.39 -11.30
N ASP A 56 -7.00 15.57 -11.24
CA ASP A 56 -7.86 14.81 -10.33
C ASP A 56 -8.20 13.44 -10.96
N VAL A 57 -7.42 12.43 -10.59
CA VAL A 57 -7.62 11.06 -11.06
C VAL A 57 -8.92 10.48 -10.50
N ALA A 58 -9.28 10.85 -9.26
CA ALA A 58 -10.48 10.34 -8.60
C ALA A 58 -11.77 10.80 -9.30
N ALA A 59 -11.76 11.96 -9.97
CA ALA A 59 -12.88 12.42 -10.79
C ALA A 59 -13.23 11.48 -11.96
N GLY A 60 -12.26 10.71 -12.46
CA GLY A 60 -12.47 9.69 -13.49
C GLY A 60 -13.05 8.38 -12.96
N LEU A 61 -13.26 8.24 -11.64
CA LEU A 61 -13.64 6.99 -10.99
C LEU A 61 -15.07 7.04 -10.45
N ASN A 62 -15.71 5.88 -10.41
CA ASN A 62 -16.94 5.69 -9.65
C ASN A 62 -16.61 5.40 -8.18
N LEU A 63 -16.55 6.46 -7.37
CA LEU A 63 -16.14 6.38 -5.95
C LEU A 63 -17.11 5.61 -5.04
N GLN A 64 -18.31 5.27 -5.51
CA GLN A 64 -19.23 4.39 -4.77
C GLN A 64 -18.82 2.91 -4.87
N VAL A 65 -18.03 2.56 -5.88
CA VAL A 65 -17.59 1.18 -6.15
C VAL A 65 -16.08 1.03 -5.95
N THR A 66 -15.30 2.05 -6.32
CA THR A 66 -13.85 2.00 -6.23
C THR A 66 -13.39 2.03 -4.77
N ARG A 67 -12.73 0.95 -4.35
CA ARG A 67 -12.31 0.77 -2.95
C ARG A 67 -11.12 -0.19 -2.83
N LEU A 68 -10.39 -0.06 -1.73
CA LEU A 68 -9.33 -0.96 -1.32
C LEU A 68 -9.81 -1.81 -0.13
N ASP A 69 -9.83 -3.12 -0.29
CA ASP A 69 -10.11 -4.06 0.79
C ASP A 69 -8.77 -4.67 1.25
N VAL A 70 -8.34 -4.36 2.47
CA VAL A 70 -7.13 -4.92 3.08
C VAL A 70 -7.51 -6.07 3.99
N PHE A 71 -6.84 -7.21 3.87
CA PHE A 71 -7.05 -8.40 4.68
C PHE A 71 -5.78 -8.67 5.49
N GLY A 72 -5.70 -8.05 6.67
CA GLY A 72 -4.48 -8.03 7.48
C GLY A 72 -3.99 -9.42 7.89
N GLY A 73 -4.90 -10.35 8.16
CA GLY A 73 -4.55 -11.73 8.56
C GLY A 73 -3.83 -12.54 7.48
N ASP A 74 -4.04 -12.20 6.21
CA ASP A 74 -3.57 -12.96 5.05
C ASP A 74 -2.48 -12.19 4.25
N ALA A 75 -2.07 -11.02 4.73
CA ALA A 75 -1.08 -10.14 4.09
C ALA A 75 -1.40 -9.82 2.61
N ASN A 76 -2.69 -9.69 2.29
CA ASN A 76 -3.18 -9.36 0.96
C ASN A 76 -4.17 -8.19 0.99
N ALA A 77 -4.36 -7.58 -0.18
CA ALA A 77 -5.42 -6.62 -0.42
C ALA A 77 -5.98 -6.78 -1.83
N ILE A 78 -7.17 -6.25 -2.02
CA ILE A 78 -7.84 -6.19 -3.32
C ILE A 78 -8.22 -4.74 -3.56
N LEU A 79 -7.72 -4.16 -4.64
CA LEU A 79 -8.22 -2.89 -5.14
C LEU A 79 -9.27 -3.18 -6.22
N VAL A 80 -10.49 -2.73 -5.98
CA VAL A 80 -11.56 -2.73 -6.98
C VAL A 80 -11.60 -1.34 -7.59
N THR A 81 -11.41 -1.25 -8.90
CA THR A 81 -11.47 0.00 -9.65
C THR A 81 -12.64 -0.02 -10.62
N ARG A 82 -13.46 1.02 -10.62
CA ARG A 82 -14.46 1.28 -11.67
C ARG A 82 -14.29 2.70 -12.18
N PHE A 83 -14.13 2.85 -13.49
CA PHE A 83 -14.12 4.17 -14.13
C PHE A 83 -15.56 4.69 -14.28
N ALA A 84 -15.74 5.99 -14.17
CA ALA A 84 -17.08 6.62 -14.17
C ALA A 84 -17.84 6.40 -15.49
N ASN A 85 -17.10 6.26 -16.59
CA ASN A 85 -17.62 6.03 -17.94
C ASN A 85 -17.67 4.53 -18.33
N GLU A 86 -17.35 3.61 -17.42
CA GLU A 86 -17.29 2.18 -17.69
C GLU A 86 -18.26 1.39 -16.79
N SER A 87 -18.85 0.32 -17.33
CA SER A 87 -19.76 -0.54 -16.58
C SER A 87 -19.05 -1.67 -15.83
N LEU A 88 -17.83 -2.00 -16.24
CA LEU A 88 -17.04 -3.08 -15.67
C LEU A 88 -16.22 -2.59 -14.47
N SER A 89 -15.98 -3.50 -13.53
CA SER A 89 -15.01 -3.30 -12.46
C SER A 89 -13.77 -4.13 -12.76
N TYR A 90 -12.62 -3.56 -12.45
CA TYR A 90 -11.32 -4.18 -12.54
C TYR A 90 -10.88 -4.55 -11.14
N ARG A 91 -10.36 -5.76 -10.99
CA ARG A 91 -9.83 -6.28 -9.75
C ARG A 91 -8.31 -6.30 -9.87
N THR A 92 -7.64 -5.71 -8.90
CA THR A 92 -6.19 -5.77 -8.76
C THR A 92 -5.86 -6.46 -7.45
N ASP A 93 -5.13 -7.57 -7.54
CA ASP A 93 -4.68 -8.32 -6.37
C ASP A 93 -3.32 -7.77 -5.90
N LEU A 94 -3.20 -7.53 -4.59
CA LEU A 94 -2.07 -6.85 -3.98
C LEU A 94 -1.49 -7.68 -2.82
N ALA A 95 -0.16 -7.78 -2.76
CA ALA A 95 0.53 -8.14 -1.51
C ALA A 95 0.57 -6.91 -0.58
N VAL A 96 0.46 -7.16 0.72
CA VAL A 96 0.51 -6.11 1.75
C VAL A 96 1.54 -6.43 2.81
N GLU A 97 2.39 -5.46 3.10
CA GLU A 97 3.29 -5.47 4.26
C GLU A 97 2.96 -4.24 5.11
N ALA A 98 2.83 -4.40 6.43
CA ALA A 98 2.59 -3.28 7.33
C ALA A 98 3.64 -3.24 8.45
N SER A 99 4.17 -2.05 8.71
CA SER A 99 5.10 -1.80 9.80
C SER A 99 5.03 -0.35 10.24
N ASN A 100 4.99 -0.11 11.55
CA ASN A 100 5.01 1.22 12.17
C ASN A 100 3.93 2.17 11.60
N GLY A 101 2.71 1.65 11.42
CA GLY A 101 1.60 2.43 10.87
C GLY A 101 1.74 2.76 9.37
N ARG A 102 2.64 2.10 8.64
CA ARG A 102 2.79 2.25 7.19
C ARG A 102 2.48 0.92 6.51
N ALA A 103 1.52 0.92 5.58
CA ALA A 103 1.19 -0.21 4.72
C ALA A 103 1.83 -0.02 3.35
N THR A 104 2.52 -1.05 2.85
CA THR A 104 3.09 -1.10 1.50
C THR A 104 2.34 -2.14 0.69
N PHE A 105 1.85 -1.72 -0.47
CA PHE A 105 1.08 -2.50 -1.40
C PHE A 105 1.91 -2.79 -2.65
N ARG A 106 1.79 -3.99 -3.21
CA ARG A 106 2.49 -4.38 -4.44
C ARG A 106 1.58 -5.23 -5.33
N GLY A 107 1.43 -4.86 -6.61
CA GLY A 107 0.78 -5.70 -7.61
C GLY A 107 1.47 -7.06 -7.75
N LEU A 108 0.69 -8.13 -7.91
CA LEU A 108 1.22 -9.49 -7.96
C LEU A 108 1.62 -9.92 -9.37
N THR A 109 1.00 -9.35 -10.39
CA THR A 109 1.19 -9.68 -11.79
C THR A 109 1.47 -8.44 -12.65
N ASP A 110 1.86 -8.67 -13.91
CA ASP A 110 2.01 -7.60 -14.90
C ASP A 110 0.66 -6.93 -15.22
N ASP A 111 -0.44 -7.70 -15.21
CA ASP A 111 -1.79 -7.18 -15.38
C ASP A 111 -2.18 -6.27 -14.19
N ASP A 112 -1.88 -6.68 -12.96
CA ASP A 112 -2.09 -5.82 -11.77
C ASP A 112 -1.30 -4.51 -11.88
N THR A 113 -0.06 -4.59 -12.38
CA THR A 113 0.79 -3.42 -12.61
C THR A 113 0.18 -2.48 -13.65
N ALA A 114 -0.36 -3.04 -14.74
CA ALA A 114 -1.04 -2.27 -15.78
C ALA A 114 -2.31 -1.60 -15.25
N GLU A 115 -3.12 -2.30 -14.44
CA GLU A 115 -4.33 -1.74 -13.83
C GLU A 115 -4.01 -0.62 -12.84
N LEU A 116 -2.97 -0.77 -12.01
CA LEU A 116 -2.50 0.31 -11.12
C LEU A 116 -2.07 1.55 -11.94
N ALA A 117 -1.38 1.34 -13.06
CA ALA A 117 -0.92 2.44 -13.90
C ALA A 117 -2.08 3.24 -14.52
N ARG A 118 -3.25 2.62 -14.76
CA ARG A 118 -4.46 3.31 -15.28
C ARG A 118 -5.00 4.37 -14.33
N ILE A 119 -4.74 4.25 -13.03
CA ILE A 119 -5.07 5.27 -12.01
C ILE A 119 -3.82 5.94 -11.46
N LEU A 120 -2.75 5.95 -12.26
CA LEU A 120 -1.51 6.61 -11.92
C LEU A 120 -0.85 6.07 -10.62
N LEU A 121 -1.17 4.87 -10.16
CA LEU A 121 -0.42 4.24 -9.08
C LEU A 121 0.82 3.52 -9.66
N PRO A 122 1.97 3.55 -8.96
CA PRO A 122 3.08 2.65 -9.28
C PRO A 122 2.73 1.21 -8.86
N ASN A 123 3.45 0.23 -9.41
CA ASN A 123 3.29 -1.18 -9.01
C ASN A 123 3.43 -1.37 -7.48
N GLN A 124 4.36 -0.62 -6.86
CA GLN A 124 4.54 -0.61 -5.41
C GLN A 124 4.35 0.79 -4.84
N PHE A 125 3.46 0.94 -3.87
CA PHE A 125 3.17 2.19 -3.18
C PHE A 125 2.98 1.97 -1.68
N SER A 126 3.21 3.00 -0.84
CA SER A 126 3.08 2.89 0.61
C SER A 126 2.26 3.99 1.25
N LEU A 127 1.16 3.62 1.88
CA LEU A 127 0.27 4.55 2.58
C LEU A 127 0.53 4.52 4.09
N ASN A 128 0.59 5.69 4.71
CA ASN A 128 0.61 5.84 6.14
C ASN A 128 -0.82 5.80 6.67
N TYR A 129 -1.05 4.92 7.64
CA TYR A 129 -2.28 4.82 8.39
C TYR A 129 -2.29 5.85 9.53
N THR A 130 -3.44 6.49 9.68
CA THR A 130 -3.72 7.43 10.78
C THR A 130 -5.03 7.02 11.44
N GLU A 131 -4.97 6.71 12.74
CA GLU A 131 -6.17 6.41 13.53
C GLU A 131 -7.12 7.61 13.57
N THR A 132 -6.56 8.82 13.63
CA THR A 132 -7.35 10.06 13.57
C THR A 132 -7.93 10.23 12.17
N GLY A 133 -9.21 9.94 12.03
CA GLY A 133 -9.93 9.97 10.75
C GLY A 133 -9.90 8.65 9.97
N SER A 134 -9.27 7.59 10.52
CA SER A 134 -9.18 6.26 9.92
C SER A 134 -8.75 6.29 8.44
N ARG A 135 -7.61 6.95 8.15
CA ARG A 135 -7.17 7.22 6.77
C ARG A 135 -5.86 6.53 6.44
N LEU A 136 -5.75 6.12 5.18
CA LEU A 136 -4.50 5.76 4.53
C LEU A 136 -4.10 6.90 3.58
N THR A 137 -2.90 7.45 3.76
CA THR A 137 -2.41 8.60 2.98
C THR A 137 -1.00 8.38 2.47
N GLY A 138 -0.70 8.83 1.26
CA GLY A 138 0.66 8.75 0.74
C GLY A 138 0.90 9.74 -0.37
N THR A 139 2.16 10.16 -0.49
CA THR A 139 2.62 11.11 -1.49
C THR A 139 3.94 10.60 -2.06
N TYR A 140 4.07 10.61 -3.39
CA TYR A 140 5.24 10.05 -4.06
C TYR A 140 5.57 10.85 -5.32
N ALA A 141 6.85 11.18 -5.49
CA ALA A 141 7.36 11.70 -6.75
C ALA A 141 7.37 10.57 -7.80
N ARG A 142 6.86 10.86 -9.00
CA ARG A 142 6.85 9.90 -10.11
C ARG A 142 6.74 10.58 -11.46
N THR A 143 7.24 9.91 -12.49
CA THR A 143 7.01 10.26 -13.88
C THR A 143 5.87 9.41 -14.43
N VAL A 144 4.92 10.04 -15.10
CA VAL A 144 3.63 9.43 -15.44
C VAL A 144 3.31 9.66 -16.91
N ASN A 145 2.59 8.73 -17.53
CA ASN A 145 2.06 8.91 -18.88
C ASN A 145 0.62 9.43 -18.76
N LEU A 146 0.43 10.74 -18.82
CA LEU A 146 -0.90 11.35 -18.77
C LEU A 146 -1.70 11.07 -20.04
N GLN A 147 -1.04 10.93 -21.18
CA GLN A 147 -1.71 10.53 -22.42
C GLN A 147 -2.35 9.14 -22.31
N ALA A 148 -1.74 8.21 -21.57
CA ALA A 148 -2.32 6.88 -21.33
C ALA A 148 -3.53 6.93 -20.37
N PHE A 149 -3.59 7.95 -19.51
CA PHE A 149 -4.71 8.19 -18.60
C PHE A 149 -5.90 8.86 -19.32
N ASP A 150 -5.65 9.97 -20.02
CA ASP A 150 -6.62 10.62 -20.90
C ASP A 150 -5.91 11.11 -22.19
N PRO A 151 -6.05 10.38 -23.31
CA PRO A 151 -5.36 10.71 -24.55
C PRO A 151 -5.92 11.94 -25.25
N VAL A 152 -7.15 12.36 -24.92
CA VAL A 152 -7.79 13.54 -25.51
C VAL A 152 -7.31 14.79 -24.78
N ALA A 153 -7.31 14.77 -23.45
CA ALA A 153 -6.89 15.91 -22.64
C ALA A 153 -5.37 16.12 -22.66
N TYR A 154 -4.59 15.04 -22.67
CA TYR A 154 -3.14 15.10 -22.45
C TYR A 154 -2.31 14.57 -23.64
N SER A 155 -2.75 14.87 -24.86
CA SER A 155 -2.03 14.49 -26.08
C SER A 155 -0.57 14.95 -26.06
N GLY A 156 0.36 14.01 -26.28
CA GLY A 156 1.81 14.24 -26.25
C GLY A 156 2.45 14.19 -24.86
N ALA A 157 1.66 14.17 -23.78
CA ALA A 157 2.17 14.17 -22.41
C ALA A 157 2.48 12.75 -21.90
N THR A 158 3.52 12.13 -22.47
CA THR A 158 3.84 10.72 -22.26
C THR A 158 4.77 10.43 -21.08
N ALA A 159 5.51 11.43 -20.61
CA ALA A 159 6.45 11.30 -19.49
C ALA A 159 6.52 12.60 -18.68
N ILE A 160 5.54 12.80 -17.81
CA ILE A 160 5.39 14.01 -16.98
C ILE A 160 5.85 13.72 -15.56
N PRO A 161 6.93 14.36 -15.06
CA PRO A 161 7.32 14.28 -13.66
C PRO A 161 6.32 15.06 -12.80
N GLY A 162 6.10 14.60 -11.58
CA GLY A 162 5.21 15.25 -10.63
C GLY A 162 5.05 14.48 -9.34
N THR A 163 4.13 14.95 -8.53
CA THR A 163 3.81 14.36 -7.22
C THR A 163 2.41 13.78 -7.22
N LEU A 164 2.30 12.48 -6.99
CA LEU A 164 1.01 11.81 -6.78
C LEU A 164 0.67 11.78 -5.30
N SER A 165 -0.52 12.25 -4.94
CA SER A 165 -1.08 12.17 -3.59
C SER A 165 -2.32 11.29 -3.58
N VAL A 166 -2.41 10.41 -2.59
CA VAL A 166 -3.49 9.42 -2.42
C VAL A 166 -4.04 9.54 -1.02
N THR A 167 -5.37 9.59 -0.90
CA THR A 167 -6.10 9.51 0.37
C THR A 167 -7.24 8.51 0.26
N LEU A 168 -7.23 7.53 1.15
CA LEU A 168 -8.31 6.57 1.34
C LEU A 168 -8.86 6.71 2.76
N THR A 169 -10.17 6.56 2.93
CA THR A 169 -10.84 6.65 4.23
C THR A 169 -11.56 5.34 4.51
N LYS A 170 -11.36 4.78 5.71
CA LYS A 170 -11.98 3.52 6.12
C LYS A 170 -13.50 3.66 6.16
N LEU A 171 -14.21 2.64 5.68
CA LEU A 171 -15.67 2.53 5.63
C LEU A 171 -16.28 2.10 6.97
#